data_AF-A0A3T0N4E8-F1
#
_entry.id   AF-A0A3T0N4E8-F1
#
_cell.length_a   1.000
_cell.length_b   1.000
_cell.length_c   1.000
_cell.angle_alpha   90.00
_cell.angle_beta   90.00
_cell.angle_gamma   90.00
#
_symmetry.space_group_name_H-M   'P 1'
#
loop_
_entity.id
_entity.type
_entity.pdbx_description
1 polymer ?
#
loop_
_entity_poly.entity_id
_entity_poly.type
_entity_poly.pdbx_seq_one_letter_code
_entity_poly.pdbx_strand_id
1 'polypeptide(L)' 'MQAGKITLVLGLCTGLAACGSTTGEQVAFGAGAGAIGSVLLNGNPLTGAAVGVASNLIYCNEKPRNC' A
#
# COMPACT_ATOMS: atom_id res chain seq x y z
N MET A 1 -9.08 -5.47 22.14
CA MET A 1 -7.75 -5.05 21.62
C MET A 1 -7.06 -6.15 20.79
N GLN A 2 -7.80 -6.91 19.96
CA GLN A 2 -7.25 -8.06 19.20
C GLN A 2 -7.40 -7.90 17.67
N ALA A 3 -8.34 -7.07 17.21
CA ALA A 3 -8.57 -6.78 15.79
C ALA A 3 -7.37 -6.11 15.10
N GLY A 4 -6.65 -5.23 15.79
CA GLY A 4 -5.49 -4.52 15.21
C GLY A 4 -4.31 -5.41 14.84
N LYS A 5 -4.14 -6.56 15.53
CA LYS A 5 -3.07 -7.54 15.21
C LYS A 5 -3.38 -8.32 13.93
N ILE A 6 -4.64 -8.63 13.68
CA ILE A 6 -5.06 -9.42 12.51
C ILE A 6 -4.96 -8.57 11.23
N THR A 7 -5.32 -7.29 11.30
CA THR A 7 -5.19 -6.34 10.18
C THR A 7 -3.72 -6.11 9.79
N LEU A 8 -2.81 -6.10 10.77
CA LEU A 8 -1.37 -5.96 10.52
C LEU A 8 -0.80 -7.22 9.84
N VAL A 9 -1.19 -8.41 10.28
CA VAL A 9 -0.75 -9.69 9.67
C VAL A 9 -1.29 -9.84 8.25
N LEU A 10 -2.56 -9.47 7.99
CA LEU A 10 -3.09 -9.43 6.63
C LEU A 10 -2.36 -8.40 5.77
N GLY A 11 -2.07 -7.21 6.32
CA GLY A 11 -1.28 -6.17 5.68
C GLY A 11 0.14 -6.62 5.32
N LEU A 12 0.78 -7.44 6.17
CA LEU A 12 2.08 -8.06 5.87
C LEU A 12 1.99 -9.14 4.78
N CYS A 13 0.95 -9.97 4.80
CA CYS A 13 0.74 -10.97 3.75
C CYS A 13 0.38 -10.34 2.39
N THR A 14 -0.34 -9.21 2.38
CA THR A 14 -0.61 -8.43 1.16
C THR A 14 0.56 -7.54 0.75
N GLY A 15 1.43 -7.15 1.69
CA GLY A 15 2.67 -6.42 1.41
C GLY A 15 3.63 -7.22 0.53
N LEU A 16 3.56 -8.56 0.63
CA LEU A 16 4.28 -9.51 -0.22
C LEU A 16 3.71 -9.64 -1.65
N ALA A 17 2.55 -9.03 -1.91
CA ALA A 17 1.87 -9.07 -3.22
C ALA A 17 1.68 -7.66 -3.82
N ALA A 18 1.88 -6.61 -3.02
CA ALA A 18 1.59 -5.23 -3.40
C ALA A 18 2.68 -4.59 -4.29
N CYS A 19 3.87 -5.18 -4.36
CA CYS A 19 4.88 -4.70 -5.30
C CYS A 19 4.59 -5.11 -6.74
N GLY A 20 3.63 -6.01 -7.00
CA GLY A 20 3.34 -6.45 -8.36
C GLY A 20 4.57 -6.96 -9.12
N SER A 21 4.38 -7.36 -10.36
CA SER A 21 5.52 -7.74 -11.22
C SER A 21 6.01 -6.56 -12.06
N THR A 22 5.19 -5.51 -12.16
CA THR A 22 5.39 -4.38 -13.07
C THR A 22 5.12 -3.05 -12.37
N THR A 23 5.71 -1.96 -12.89
CA THR A 23 5.49 -0.61 -12.36
C THR A 23 4.01 -0.21 -12.40
N GLY A 24 3.25 -0.66 -13.40
CA GLY A 24 1.81 -0.38 -13.50
C GLY A 24 1.01 -1.00 -12.36
N GLU A 25 1.33 -2.24 -11.98
CA GLU A 25 0.75 -2.89 -10.81
C GLU A 25 1.14 -2.18 -9.51
N GLN A 26 2.40 -1.78 -9.35
CA GLN A 26 2.85 -1.02 -8.16
C GLN A 26 2.08 0.28 -7.98
N VAL A 27 1.86 0.99 -9.08
CA VAL A 27 1.07 2.22 -9.08
C VAL A 27 -0.39 1.90 -8.76
N ALA A 28 -0.98 0.86 -9.35
CA ALA A 28 -2.36 0.48 -9.09
C ALA A 28 -2.59 0.08 -7.61
N PHE A 29 -1.70 -0.75 -7.05
CA PHE A 29 -1.77 -1.18 -5.65
C PHE A 29 -1.51 -0.03 -4.68
N GLY A 30 -0.48 0.78 -4.93
CA GLY A 30 -0.16 1.96 -4.11
C GLY A 30 -1.26 3.02 -4.16
N ALA A 31 -1.79 3.33 -5.35
CA ALA A 31 -2.88 4.27 -5.52
C ALA A 31 -4.16 3.77 -4.85
N GLY A 32 -4.53 2.49 -5.07
CA GLY A 32 -5.73 1.89 -4.50
C GLY A 32 -5.69 1.86 -2.97
N ALA A 33 -4.61 1.32 -2.39
CA ALA A 33 -4.43 1.26 -0.95
C ALA A 33 -4.36 2.66 -0.32
N GLY A 34 -3.64 3.59 -0.95
CA GLY A 34 -3.51 4.97 -0.50
C GLY A 34 -4.84 5.74 -0.57
N ALA A 35 -5.59 5.60 -1.65
CA ALA A 35 -6.90 6.22 -1.82
C ALA A 35 -7.89 5.70 -0.77
N ILE A 36 -8.03 4.38 -0.65
CA ILE A 36 -8.93 3.76 0.32
C ILE A 36 -8.54 4.17 1.74
N GLY A 37 -7.25 4.13 2.07
CA GLY A 37 -6.73 4.58 3.37
C GLY A 37 -7.13 6.02 3.68
N SER A 38 -6.92 6.94 2.73
CA SER A 38 -7.33 8.33 2.91
C SER A 38 -8.84 8.53 3.03
N VAL A 39 -9.66 7.78 2.28
CA VAL A 39 -11.13 7.84 2.42
C VAL A 39 -11.56 7.40 3.82
N LEU A 40 -10.99 6.30 4.33
CA LEU A 40 -11.28 5.82 5.70
C LEU A 40 -10.87 6.85 6.76
N LEU A 41 -9.82 7.62 6.50
CA LEU A 41 -9.32 8.67 7.38
C LEU A 41 -10.04 10.02 7.18
N ASN A 42 -11.11 10.09 6.36
CA ASN A 42 -11.75 11.36 5.96
C ASN A 42 -10.77 12.38 5.33
N GLY A 43 -9.69 11.91 4.73
CA GLY A 43 -8.72 12.70 4.00
C GLY A 43 -9.03 12.80 2.50
N ASN A 44 -8.16 13.50 1.76
CA ASN A 44 -8.30 13.64 0.31
C ASN A 44 -7.85 12.34 -0.41
N PRO A 45 -8.76 11.66 -1.14
CA PRO A 45 -8.45 10.42 -1.87
C PRO A 45 -7.31 10.58 -2.88
N LEU A 46 -7.21 11.74 -3.52
CA LEU A 46 -6.18 12.00 -4.54
C LEU A 46 -4.80 12.12 -3.88
N THR A 47 -4.73 12.80 -2.74
CA THR A 47 -3.49 12.92 -1.96
C THR A 47 -3.09 11.57 -1.38
N GLY A 48 -4.04 10.81 -0.84
CA GLY A 48 -3.77 9.46 -0.34
C GLY A 48 -3.28 8.52 -1.43
N ALA A 49 -3.89 8.56 -2.61
CA ALA A 49 -3.43 7.80 -3.77
C ALA A 49 -2.00 8.17 -4.17
N ALA A 50 -1.70 9.46 -4.29
CA ALA A 50 -0.36 9.93 -4.68
C ALA A 50 0.71 9.51 -3.66
N VAL A 51 0.42 9.67 -2.37
CA VAL A 51 1.33 9.24 -1.28
C VAL A 51 1.46 7.71 -1.27
N GLY A 52 0.38 6.97 -1.49
CA GLY A 52 0.39 5.51 -1.55
C GLY A 52 1.20 4.96 -2.72
N VAL A 53 1.10 5.57 -3.91
CA VAL A 53 1.95 5.24 -5.07
C VAL A 53 3.42 5.47 -4.74
N ALA A 54 3.76 6.66 -4.25
CA ALA A 54 5.15 7.01 -3.94
C ALA A 54 5.73 6.07 -2.89
N SER A 55 4.96 5.78 -1.84
CA SER A 55 5.37 4.88 -0.76
C SER A 55 5.58 3.46 -1.26
N ASN A 56 4.68 2.95 -2.11
CA ASN A 56 4.80 1.61 -2.66
C ASN A 56 6.03 1.49 -3.57
N LEU A 57 6.23 2.43 -4.50
CA LEU A 57 7.38 2.44 -5.40
C LEU A 57 8.72 2.51 -4.67
N ILE A 58 8.83 3.36 -3.65
CA ILE A 58 10.04 3.50 -2.82
C ILE A 58 10.28 2.20 -2.06
N TYR A 59 9.25 1.64 -1.40
CA TYR A 59 9.38 0.41 -0.63
C TYR A 59 9.84 -0.77 -1.51
N CYS A 60 9.25 -0.94 -2.69
CA CYS A 60 9.62 -1.98 -3.65
C CYS A 60 11.03 -1.82 -4.21
N ASN A 61 11.48 -0.59 -4.45
CA ASN A 61 12.85 -0.31 -4.93
C ASN A 61 13.90 -0.54 -3.84
N GLU A 62 13.63 -0.10 -2.63
CA GLU A 62 14.63 -0.10 -1.56
C GLU A 62 14.74 -1.45 -0.87
N LYS A 63 13.67 -2.25 -0.88
CA LYS A 63 13.62 -3.59 -0.28
C LYS A 63 12.99 -4.65 -1.20
N PRO A 64 13.54 -4.89 -2.40
CA PRO A 64 12.97 -5.81 -3.39
C PRO A 64 12.88 -7.28 -2.95
N ARG A 65 13.56 -7.67 -1.86
CA ARG A 65 13.52 -9.03 -1.28
C ARG A 65 12.51 -9.19 -0.14
N ASN A 66 11.91 -8.10 0.34
CA ASN A 66 10.96 -8.07 1.46
C ASN A 66 9.57 -7.60 1.01
N CYS A 67 9.31 -7.83 -0.27
CA CYS A 67 8.14 -7.45 -1.03
C CYS A 67 7.47 -8.68 -1.62
#